data_AF-A0A1G0TFG6-F1
#
_entry.id   AF-A0A1G0TFG6-F1
#
_cell.length_a   1.000
_cell.length_b   1.000
_cell.length_c   1.000
_cell.angle_alpha   90.00
_cell.angle_beta   90.00
_cell.angle_gamma   90.00
#
_symmetry.space_group_name_H-M   'P 1'
#
loop_
_entity.id
_entity.type
_entity.pdbx_description
1 polymer ?
#
loop_
_entity_poly.entity_id
_entity_poly.type
_entity_poly.pdbx_seq_one_letter_code
_entity_poly.pdbx_strand_id
1 'polypeptide(L)'
;MGFFISDRGLELKIDLINDVAPHYGEFNYDPVLGKIDSLRNILSNKISALYRYEPKDIADIWIICKNYKCDFNEILIEAKSKEAGVDALSIFEILSTFPAEKINLVKWKNKPDHKEFYSDLLVIADDIFYGRENSLFKH
;
A
#
# COMPACT_ATOMS: atom_id res chain seq x y z
N MET A 1 20.33 -5.66 0.75
CA MET A 1 21.06 -6.69 -0.02
C MET A 1 20.07 -7.78 -0.39
N GLY A 2 19.99 -8.15 -1.67
CA GLY A 2 19.11 -9.21 -2.16
C GLY A 2 19.90 -10.47 -2.50
N PHE A 3 19.33 -11.64 -2.24
CA PHE A 3 19.87 -12.94 -2.65
C PHE A 3 18.74 -13.86 -3.11
N PHE A 4 19.09 -14.86 -3.90
CA PHE A 4 18.14 -15.84 -4.42
C PHE A 4 18.46 -17.22 -3.83
N ILE A 5 17.42 -17.92 -3.37
CA ILE A 5 17.48 -19.32 -3.00
C ILE A 5 16.79 -20.10 -4.11
N SER A 6 17.44 -21.14 -4.63
CA SER A 6 16.88 -22.00 -5.68
C SER A 6 16.64 -23.41 -5.14
N ASP A 7 15.44 -23.95 -5.31
CA ASP A 7 15.15 -25.37 -5.06
C ASP A 7 14.22 -25.92 -6.14
N ARG A 8 14.56 -27.07 -6.72
CA ARG A 8 13.76 -27.78 -7.76
C ARG A 8 13.27 -26.88 -8.92
N GLY A 9 14.10 -25.93 -9.34
CA GLY A 9 13.76 -25.00 -10.43
C GLY A 9 12.83 -23.85 -10.04
N LEU A 10 12.52 -23.70 -8.75
CA LEU A 10 11.85 -22.53 -8.18
C LEU A 10 12.91 -21.60 -7.60
N GLU A 11 12.80 -20.31 -7.93
CA GLU A 11 13.64 -19.26 -7.36
C GLU A 11 12.85 -18.44 -6.36
N LEU A 12 13.35 -18.36 -5.13
CA LEU A 12 12.87 -17.49 -4.07
C LEU A 12 13.85 -16.33 -3.90
N LYS A 13 13.38 -15.11 -4.18
CA LYS A 13 14.15 -13.90 -3.87
C LYS A 13 13.94 -13.50 -2.41
N ILE A 14 15.02 -13.22 -1.70
CA ILE A 14 15.02 -12.69 -0.34
C ILE A 14 15.78 -11.36 -0.36
N ASP A 15 15.08 -10.29 0.02
CA ASP A 15 15.66 -8.96 0.16
C ASP A 15 15.74 -8.61 1.65
N LEU A 16 16.96 -8.35 2.15
CA LEU A 16 17.19 -7.82 3.49
C LEU A 16 17.46 -6.33 3.40
N ILE A 17 16.58 -5.54 4.01
CA ILE A 17 16.65 -4.08 4.04
C ILE A 17 17.01 -3.68 5.48
N ASN A 18 18.09 -2.91 5.64
CA ASN A 18 18.36 -2.24 6.90
C ASN A 18 17.54 -0.96 6.92
N ASP A 19 16.29 -1.08 7.39
CA ASP A 19 15.36 0.03 7.37
C ASP A 19 15.75 1.08 8.42
N VAL A 20 16.10 2.27 7.94
CA VAL A 20 16.38 3.45 8.78
C VAL A 20 15.17 4.39 8.87
N ALA A 21 14.11 4.10 8.10
CA ALA A 21 12.90 4.88 8.13
C ALA A 21 12.14 4.64 9.45
N PRO A 22 11.36 5.63 9.92
CA PRO A 22 10.52 5.44 11.09
C PRO A 22 9.52 4.29 10.92
N HIS A 23 9.32 3.52 11.98
CA HIS A 23 8.33 2.45 12.04
C HIS A 23 7.10 2.91 12.83
N TYR A 24 5.90 2.61 12.34
CA TYR A 24 4.64 3.05 12.94
C TYR A 24 3.67 1.89 13.24
N GLY A 25 3.09 1.89 14.43
CA GLY A 25 2.23 0.81 14.91
C GLY A 25 3.00 -0.38 15.48
N GLU A 26 2.27 -1.38 15.96
CA GLU A 26 2.87 -2.54 16.62
C GLU A 26 3.15 -3.68 15.64
N PHE A 27 4.23 -4.41 15.88
CA PHE A 27 4.48 -5.65 15.17
C PHE A 27 3.48 -6.72 15.57
N ASN A 28 3.03 -7.50 14.61
CA ASN A 28 2.23 -8.70 14.89
C ASN A 28 3.13 -9.94 14.86
N TYR A 29 2.66 -11.03 15.46
CA TYR A 29 3.36 -12.30 15.45
C TYR A 29 2.50 -13.39 14.83
N ASP A 30 3.02 -14.01 13.78
CA ASP A 30 2.43 -15.17 13.13
C ASP A 30 3.21 -16.44 13.51
N PRO A 31 2.57 -17.57 13.83
CA PRO A 31 3.27 -18.80 14.24
C PRO A 31 4.23 -19.37 13.19
N VAL A 32 4.03 -19.05 11.91
CA VAL A 32 4.82 -19.57 10.79
C VAL A 32 5.77 -18.50 10.25
N LEU A 33 5.26 -17.29 10.02
CA LEU A 33 6.02 -16.17 9.43
C LEU A 33 6.83 -15.40 10.48
N GLY A 34 6.55 -15.59 11.77
CA GLY A 34 7.20 -14.89 12.87
C GLY A 34 6.74 -13.44 12.99
N LYS A 35 7.69 -12.53 13.22
CA LYS A 35 7.41 -11.10 13.40
C LYS A 35 7.04 -10.46 12.06
N ILE A 36 5.80 -10.00 11.95
CA ILE A 36 5.26 -9.33 10.77
C ILE A 36 4.90 -7.88 11.09
N ASP A 37 4.84 -7.06 10.05
CA ASP A 37 4.58 -5.64 10.17
C ASP A 37 3.08 -5.33 10.39
N SER A 38 2.79 -4.09 10.80
CA SER A 38 1.44 -3.59 11.00
C SER A 38 0.84 -3.10 9.68
N LEU A 39 -0.48 -3.19 9.51
CA LEU A 39 -1.16 -2.60 8.33
C LEU A 39 -0.93 -1.10 8.25
N ARG A 40 -0.80 -0.40 9.39
CA ARG A 40 -0.46 1.03 9.48
C ARG A 40 0.89 1.32 8.83
N ASN A 41 1.93 0.60 9.24
CA ASN A 41 3.28 0.79 8.70
C ASN A 41 3.37 0.43 7.21
N ILE A 42 2.72 -0.68 6.83
CA ILE A 42 2.68 -1.13 5.44
C ILE A 42 1.97 -0.08 4.59
N LEU A 43 0.83 0.45 5.04
CA LEU A 43 0.09 1.49 4.31
C LEU A 43 0.93 2.77 4.15
N SER A 44 1.56 3.28 5.22
CA SER A 44 2.40 4.47 5.11
C SER A 44 3.64 4.24 4.23
N ASN A 45 4.22 3.03 4.22
CA ASN A 45 5.27 2.64 3.28
C ASN A 45 4.79 2.56 1.83
N LYS A 46 3.55 2.11 1.58
CA LYS A 46 3.00 2.06 0.22
C LYS A 46 2.67 3.45 -0.31
N ILE A 47 2.11 4.31 0.54
CA ILE A 47 1.85 5.72 0.20
C ILE A 47 3.16 6.46 -0.07
N SER A 48 4.22 6.24 0.73
CA SER A 48 5.51 6.91 0.50
C SER A 48 6.17 6.52 -0.84
N ALA A 49 5.93 5.29 -1.29
CA ALA A 49 6.45 4.75 -2.53
C ALA A 49 5.57 5.03 -3.78
N LEU A 50 4.44 5.74 -3.62
CA LEU A 50 3.40 5.81 -4.64
C LEU A 50 3.88 6.41 -5.98
N TYR A 51 4.87 7.31 -5.94
CA TYR A 51 5.49 7.93 -7.14
C TYR A 51 6.14 6.93 -8.09
N ARG A 52 6.43 5.70 -7.65
CA ARG A 52 6.92 4.63 -8.53
C ARG A 52 5.85 4.18 -9.53
N TYR A 53 4.58 4.53 -9.28
CA TYR A 53 3.44 4.24 -10.16
C TYR A 53 3.30 2.75 -10.49
N GLU A 54 3.71 1.90 -9.54
CA GLU A 54 3.71 0.44 -9.63
C GLU A 54 2.29 -0.10 -9.37
N PRO A 55 1.67 -0.84 -10.30
CA PRO A 55 0.29 -1.32 -10.14
C PRO A 55 0.05 -2.16 -8.89
N LYS A 56 1.08 -2.89 -8.44
CA LYS A 56 1.00 -3.71 -7.22
C LYS A 56 0.90 -2.85 -5.96
N ASP A 57 1.61 -1.73 -5.88
CA ASP A 57 1.56 -0.86 -4.72
C ASP A 57 0.16 -0.23 -4.57
N ILE A 58 -0.46 0.15 -5.69
CA ILE A 58 -1.83 0.70 -5.69
C ILE A 58 -2.86 -0.38 -5.34
N ALA A 59 -2.68 -1.59 -5.84
CA ALA A 59 -3.51 -2.74 -5.45
C ALA A 59 -3.40 -3.04 -3.95
N ASP A 60 -2.19 -2.98 -3.38
CA ASP A 60 -1.95 -3.18 -1.95
C ASP A 60 -2.66 -2.08 -1.13
N ILE A 61 -2.52 -0.81 -1.51
CA ILE A 61 -3.23 0.32 -0.86
C ILE A 61 -4.75 0.07 -0.86
N TRP A 62 -5.29 -0.28 -2.03
CA TRP A 62 -6.73 -0.54 -2.19
C TRP A 62 -7.20 -1.67 -1.27
N ILE A 63 -6.51 -2.81 -1.25
CA ILE A 63 -6.87 -3.94 -0.39
C ILE A 63 -6.75 -3.58 1.09
N ILE A 64 -5.70 -2.85 1.49
CA ILE A 64 -5.53 -2.43 2.88
C ILE A 64 -6.69 -1.52 3.28
N CYS A 65 -7.04 -0.53 2.45
CA CYS A 65 -8.14 0.39 2.77
C CYS A 65 -9.50 -0.34 2.89
N LYS A 66 -9.72 -1.44 2.17
CA LYS A 66 -10.95 -2.24 2.37
C LYS A 66 -11.00 -2.98 3.71
N ASN A 67 -9.86 -3.21 4.36
CA ASN A 67 -9.75 -4.09 5.52
C ASN A 67 -9.17 -3.41 6.77
N TYR A 68 -8.85 -2.12 6.70
CA TYR A 68 -8.18 -1.40 7.78
C TYR A 68 -8.82 -0.04 8.03
N LYS A 69 -9.30 0.19 9.26
CA LYS A 69 -9.73 1.50 9.71
C LYS A 69 -8.50 2.37 10.02
N CYS A 70 -8.41 3.54 9.40
CA CYS A 70 -7.35 4.52 9.66
C CYS A 70 -7.83 5.96 9.45
N ASP A 71 -7.09 6.91 10.03
CA ASP A 71 -7.16 8.34 9.72
C ASP A 71 -6.06 8.67 8.70
N PHE A 72 -6.44 9.19 7.53
CA PHE A 72 -5.46 9.50 6.48
C PHE A 72 -4.57 10.71 6.81
N ASN A 73 -4.95 11.61 7.73
CA ASN A 73 -4.04 12.65 8.21
C ASN A 73 -2.82 12.03 8.90
N GLU A 74 -3.04 11.03 9.76
CA GLU A 74 -1.94 10.32 10.42
C GLU A 74 -1.07 9.60 9.40
N ILE A 75 -1.68 8.84 8.49
CA ILE A 75 -0.96 8.09 7.45
C ILE A 75 -0.15 9.03 6.55
N LEU A 76 -0.66 10.21 6.22
CA LEU A 76 0.06 11.21 5.44
C LEU A 76 1.27 11.78 6.18
N ILE A 77 1.14 12.06 7.49
CA ILE A 77 2.26 12.53 8.32
C ILE A 77 3.36 11.46 8.36
N GLU A 78 2.99 10.20 8.51
CA GLU A 78 3.92 9.07 8.52
C GLU A 78 4.59 8.85 7.15
N ALA A 79 3.83 8.93 6.07
CA ALA A 79 4.40 8.79 4.73
C ALA A 79 5.39 9.92 4.44
N LYS A 80 5.08 11.16 4.86
CA LYS A 80 5.97 12.33 4.74
C LYS A 80 7.25 12.22 5.54
N SER A 81 7.22 11.56 6.70
CA SER A 81 8.43 11.35 7.51
C SER A 81 9.38 10.32 6.87
N LYS A 82 8.85 9.46 6.00
CA LYS A 82 9.59 8.44 5.24
C LYS A 82 10.07 8.94 3.89
N GLU A 83 9.26 9.73 3.20
CA GLU A 83 9.58 10.34 1.91
C GLU A 83 9.07 11.78 1.88
N ALA A 84 10.00 12.75 1.91
CA ALA A 84 9.67 14.16 2.06
C ALA A 84 8.90 14.74 0.87
N GLY A 85 8.98 14.10 -0.30
CA GLY A 85 8.27 14.50 -1.51
C GLY A 85 6.76 14.21 -1.49
N VAL A 86 6.27 13.43 -0.51
CA VAL A 86 4.86 13.01 -0.46
C VAL A 86 3.94 14.13 -0.03
N ASP A 87 2.90 14.39 -0.81
CA ASP A 87 1.83 15.31 -0.42
C ASP A 87 0.45 14.83 -0.91
N ALA A 88 -0.60 15.38 -0.31
CA ALA A 88 -1.98 14.93 -0.55
C ALA A 88 -2.46 15.21 -1.98
N LEU A 89 -2.03 16.31 -2.60
CA LEU A 89 -2.40 16.66 -3.97
C LEU A 89 -1.74 15.69 -4.96
N SER A 90 -0.44 15.43 -4.80
CA SER A 90 0.26 14.45 -5.64
C SER A 90 -0.36 13.05 -5.56
N ILE A 91 -0.72 12.60 -4.34
CA ILE A 91 -1.38 11.31 -4.16
C ILE A 91 -2.75 11.29 -4.85
N PHE A 92 -3.53 12.35 -4.67
CA PHE A 92 -4.84 12.48 -5.32
C PHE A 92 -4.71 12.39 -6.84
N GLU A 93 -3.78 13.12 -7.45
CA GLU A 93 -3.54 13.07 -8.89
C GLU A 93 -3.15 11.67 -9.36
N ILE A 94 -2.24 11.00 -8.66
CA ILE A 94 -1.80 9.64 -9.00
C ILE A 94 -2.96 8.64 -8.95
N LEU A 95 -3.74 8.64 -7.85
CA LEU A 95 -4.80 7.66 -7.64
C LEU A 95 -6.02 7.92 -8.54
N SER A 96 -6.42 9.18 -8.70
CA SER A 96 -7.59 9.54 -9.51
C SER A 96 -7.39 9.36 -11.02
N THR A 97 -6.15 9.47 -11.49
CA THR A 97 -5.78 9.30 -12.91
C THR A 97 -5.24 7.91 -13.23
N PHE A 98 -5.16 7.01 -12.25
CA PHE A 98 -4.62 5.67 -12.47
C PHE A 98 -5.49 4.88 -13.47
N PRO A 99 -4.93 4.42 -14.60
CA PRO A 99 -5.71 3.69 -15.60
C PRO A 99 -6.22 2.36 -15.04
N ALA A 100 -7.53 2.14 -15.08
CA ALA A 100 -8.17 0.94 -14.55
C ALA A 100 -7.61 -0.34 -15.19
N GLU A 101 -7.15 -0.29 -16.44
CA GLU A 101 -6.59 -1.44 -17.17
C GLU A 101 -5.27 -1.92 -16.55
N LYS A 102 -4.53 -1.06 -15.84
CA LYS A 102 -3.28 -1.46 -15.18
C LYS A 102 -3.48 -2.49 -14.08
N ILE A 103 -4.70 -2.65 -13.57
CA ILE A 103 -5.03 -3.73 -12.65
C ILE A 103 -4.76 -5.12 -13.25
N ASN A 104 -4.76 -5.24 -14.58
CA ASN A 104 -4.46 -6.47 -15.31
C ASN A 104 -2.99 -6.90 -15.17
N LEU A 105 -2.10 -5.98 -14.79
CA LEU A 105 -0.67 -6.24 -14.61
C LEU A 105 -0.36 -6.90 -13.24
N VAL A 106 -1.33 -6.87 -12.32
CA VAL A 106 -1.21 -7.50 -11.01
C VAL A 106 -1.63 -8.96 -11.10
N LYS A 107 -0.87 -9.85 -10.45
CA LYS A 107 -1.18 -11.28 -10.37
C LYS A 107 -2.23 -11.52 -9.29
N TRP A 108 -3.50 -11.59 -9.68
CA TRP A 108 -4.61 -11.82 -8.77
C TRP A 108 -4.90 -13.30 -8.58
N LYS A 109 -5.28 -13.70 -7.35
CA LYS A 109 -5.99 -14.97 -7.12
C LYS A 109 -7.43 -14.86 -7.59
N ASN A 110 -8.12 -13.83 -7.13
CA ASN A 110 -9.47 -13.44 -7.56
C ASN A 110 -9.38 -11.99 -8.04
N LYS A 111 -9.52 -11.79 -9.35
CA LYS A 111 -9.40 -10.46 -9.95
C LYS A 111 -10.67 -9.66 -9.67
N PRO A 112 -10.57 -8.41 -9.18
CA PRO A 112 -11.74 -7.59 -8.91
C PRO A 112 -12.31 -6.97 -10.18
N ASP A 113 -13.53 -6.46 -10.07
CA ASP A 113 -14.15 -5.68 -11.14
C ASP A 113 -13.41 -4.35 -11.35
N HIS A 114 -13.25 -3.95 -12.61
CA HIS A 114 -12.51 -2.74 -12.97
C HIS A 114 -13.22 -1.47 -12.50
N LYS A 115 -14.55 -1.45 -12.55
CA LYS A 115 -15.33 -0.27 -12.14
C LYS A 115 -15.31 -0.12 -10.63
N GLU A 116 -15.48 -1.23 -9.91
CA GLU A 116 -15.36 -1.24 -8.44
C GLU A 116 -13.98 -0.75 -7.99
N PHE A 117 -12.91 -1.30 -8.58
CA PHE A 117 -11.55 -0.90 -8.25
C PHE A 117 -11.34 0.60 -8.48
N TYR A 118 -11.73 1.10 -9.64
CA TYR A 118 -11.56 2.52 -9.96
C TYR A 118 -12.44 3.42 -9.08
N SER A 119 -13.69 3.04 -8.80
CA SER A 119 -14.55 3.82 -7.89
C SER A 119 -13.99 3.88 -6.47
N ASP A 120 -13.46 2.77 -5.98
CA ASP A 120 -12.85 2.70 -4.66
C ASP A 120 -11.56 3.54 -4.59
N LEU A 121 -10.74 3.55 -5.65
CA LEU A 121 -9.55 4.41 -5.72
C LEU A 121 -9.90 5.90 -5.66
N LEU A 122 -11.00 6.33 -6.30
CA LEU A 122 -11.46 7.71 -6.20
C LEU A 122 -11.88 8.08 -4.77
N VAL A 123 -12.56 7.16 -4.07
CA VAL A 123 -12.91 7.35 -2.65
C VAL A 123 -11.66 7.48 -1.79
N ILE A 124 -10.67 6.60 -1.98
CA ILE A 124 -9.39 6.67 -1.24
C ILE A 124 -8.67 7.99 -1.55
N ALA A 125 -8.63 8.40 -2.82
CA ALA A 125 -8.00 9.65 -3.22
C ALA A 125 -8.64 10.87 -2.54
N ASP A 126 -9.99 10.93 -2.53
CA ASP A 126 -10.73 11.99 -1.86
C ASP A 126 -10.50 11.98 -0.35
N ASP A 127 -10.57 10.82 0.30
CA ASP A 127 -10.35 10.71 1.74
C ASP A 127 -8.94 11.17 2.13
N ILE A 128 -7.92 10.82 1.34
CA ILE A 128 -6.55 11.31 1.53
C ILE A 128 -6.47 12.83 1.31
N PHE A 129 -7.04 13.33 0.21
CA PHE A 129 -6.97 14.75 -0.14
C PHE A 129 -7.61 15.65 0.92
N TYR A 130 -8.75 15.23 1.45
CA TYR A 130 -9.48 15.96 2.49
C TYR A 130 -9.07 15.60 3.91
N GLY A 131 -8.13 14.67 4.10
CA GLY A 131 -7.68 14.25 5.43
C GLY A 131 -8.80 13.64 6.27
N ARG A 132 -9.52 12.66 5.73
CA ARG A 132 -10.67 12.00 6.38
C ARG A 132 -10.26 10.64 6.96
N GLU A 133 -11.15 10.09 7.78
CA GLU A 133 -11.11 8.66 8.06
C GLU A 133 -11.35 7.88 6.75
N ASN A 134 -10.78 6.67 6.67
CA ASN A 134 -10.98 5.78 5.55
C ASN A 134 -12.44 5.32 5.43
N SER A 135 -13.16 5.89 4.46
CA SER A 135 -14.58 5.64 4.22
C SER A 135 -14.85 4.30 3.53
N LEU A 136 -13.81 3.65 2.99
CA LEU A 136 -13.94 2.38 2.29
C LEU A 136 -14.06 1.19 3.25
N PHE A 137 -13.55 1.32 4.47
CA PHE A 137 -13.67 0.29 5.49
C PHE A 137 -15.10 0.21 6.02
N LYS A 138 -15.76 -0.93 5.82
CA LYS A 138 -17.10 -1.22 6.34
C LYS A 138 -17.01 -2.37 7.33
N HIS A 139 -17.53 -2.13 8.54
CA HIS A 139 -17.63 -3.12 9.62
C HIS A 139 -18.54 -4.30 9.25
#